data_AF-A0A3B0M235-F1
#
_entry.id   AF-A0A3B0M235-F1
#
_cell.length_a   1.000
_cell.length_b   1.000
_cell.length_c   1.000
_cell.angle_alpha   90.00
_cell.angle_beta   90.00
_cell.angle_gamma   90.00
#
_symmetry.space_group_name_H-M   'P 1'
#
loop_
_entity.id
_entity.type
_entity.pdbx_description
1 polymer ?
#
loop_
_entity_poly.entity_id
_entity_poly.type
_entity_poly.pdbx_seq_one_letter_code
_entity_poly.pdbx_strand_id
1 'polypeptide(L)'
;MLNFSKLMKRLGYTKVRTRKITGKLNDFWIYRCKERRVNELRTKENIKNNELIRFAQYTKQPMTAFKHILVDGEYYYVYADHIHFLTKKRQRIAGKQLTGYTAKGVEMREIR
;
A
#
# COMPACT_ATOMS: atom_id res chain seq x y z
N MET A 1 -32.87 27.14 -26.57
CA MET A 1 -32.09 26.68 -25.39
C MET A 1 -31.59 25.26 -25.65
N LEU A 2 -30.28 25.06 -25.89
CA LEU A 2 -29.75 23.70 -26.00
C LEU A 2 -29.76 23.07 -24.59
N ASN A 3 -30.59 22.05 -24.38
CA ASN A 3 -30.57 21.28 -23.13
C ASN A 3 -29.16 20.70 -22.94
N PHE A 4 -28.52 21.04 -21.81
CA PHE A 4 -27.17 20.61 -21.45
C PHE A 4 -26.94 19.11 -21.70
N SER A 5 -27.91 18.27 -21.33
CA SER A 5 -27.86 16.82 -21.57
C SER A 5 -27.83 16.42 -23.06
N LYS A 6 -28.49 17.16 -23.95
CA LYS A 6 -28.43 16.92 -25.41
C LYS A 6 -27.07 17.33 -25.96
N LEU A 7 -26.50 18.45 -25.49
CA LEU A 7 -25.17 18.90 -25.86
C LEU A 7 -24.09 17.89 -25.44
N MET A 8 -24.13 17.43 -24.18
CA MET A 8 -23.16 16.46 -23.66
C MET A 8 -23.17 15.14 -24.44
N LYS A 9 -24.35 14.61 -24.77
CA LYS A 9 -24.47 13.42 -25.64
C LYS A 9 -23.90 13.66 -27.04
N ARG A 10 -24.18 14.82 -27.65
CA ARG A 10 -23.66 15.17 -28.98
C ARG A 10 -22.13 15.27 -28.99
N LEU A 11 -21.55 15.75 -27.90
CA LEU A 11 -20.10 15.83 -27.70
C LEU A 11 -19.47 14.47 -27.31
N GLY A 12 -20.22 13.38 -27.23
CA GLY A 12 -19.67 12.04 -26.94
C GLY A 12 -19.52 11.72 -25.45
N TYR A 13 -20.13 12.51 -24.56
CA TYR A 13 -20.15 12.21 -23.13
C TYR A 13 -21.29 11.25 -22.78
N THR A 14 -21.03 10.36 -21.82
CA THR A 14 -22.00 9.41 -21.27
C THR A 14 -22.26 9.71 -19.80
N LYS A 15 -23.53 9.77 -19.41
CA LYS A 15 -23.93 9.98 -18.02
C LYS A 15 -23.79 8.67 -17.22
N VAL A 16 -23.08 8.70 -16.10
CA VAL A 16 -22.79 7.54 -15.25
C VAL A 16 -23.25 7.83 -13.82
N ARG A 17 -23.87 6.82 -13.21
CA ARG A 17 -24.31 6.84 -11.80
C ARG A 17 -23.31 6.10 -10.94
N THR A 18 -22.77 6.74 -9.90
CA THR A 18 -21.67 6.16 -9.10
C THR A 18 -22.11 5.43 -7.84
N ARG A 19 -23.42 5.16 -7.64
CA ARG A 19 -23.96 4.59 -6.40
C ARG A 19 -23.21 3.35 -5.91
N LYS A 20 -22.77 2.47 -6.82
CA LYS A 20 -22.03 1.24 -6.49
C LYS A 20 -20.57 1.47 -6.08
N ILE A 21 -19.96 2.59 -6.45
CA ILE A 21 -18.52 2.87 -6.27
C ILE A 21 -18.30 3.76 -5.03
N THR A 22 -19.10 4.81 -4.89
CA THR A 22 -18.93 5.80 -3.81
C THR A 22 -19.97 5.68 -2.69
N GLY A 23 -20.93 4.76 -2.80
CA GLY A 23 -22.05 4.61 -1.86
C GLY A 23 -23.08 5.75 -1.90
N LYS A 24 -22.77 6.86 -2.59
CA LYS A 24 -23.63 8.04 -2.76
C LYS A 24 -24.17 8.11 -4.19
N LEU A 25 -25.44 8.51 -4.34
CA LEU A 25 -26.10 8.65 -5.63
C LEU A 25 -25.70 9.98 -6.29
N ASN A 26 -24.57 9.97 -6.98
CA ASN A 26 -24.12 11.10 -7.78
C ASN A 26 -24.14 10.75 -9.28
N ASP A 27 -24.43 11.75 -10.09
CA ASP A 27 -24.48 11.69 -11.54
C ASP A 27 -23.28 12.44 -12.14
N PHE A 28 -22.44 11.76 -12.91
CA PHE A 28 -21.28 12.36 -13.59
C PHE A 28 -21.36 12.16 -15.10
N TRP A 29 -20.77 13.04 -15.89
CA TRP A 29 -20.61 12.87 -17.35
C TRP A 29 -19.18 12.50 -17.68
N ILE A 30 -18.98 11.34 -18.30
CA ILE A 30 -17.65 10.84 -18.69
C ILE A 30 -17.50 10.98 -20.20
N TYR A 31 -16.40 11.61 -20.64
CA TYR A 31 -16.06 11.68 -22.06
C TYR A 31 -15.66 10.30 -22.57
N ARG A 32 -16.30 9.82 -23.64
CA ARG A 32 -15.90 8.58 -24.31
C ARG A 32 -15.33 8.93 -25.68
N CYS A 33 -14.03 9.20 -25.72
CA CYS A 33 -13.32 9.42 -26.98
C CYS A 33 -13.49 8.18 -27.88
N LYS A 34 -13.94 8.37 -29.12
CA LYS A 34 -14.04 7.28 -30.12
C LYS A 34 -12.71 6.97 -30.80
N GLU A 35 -11.69 7.81 -30.58
CA GLU A 35 -10.36 7.52 -31.09
C GLU A 35 -9.74 6.39 -30.27
N ARG A 36 -9.53 5.27 -30.96
CA ARG A 36 -8.80 4.09 -30.51
C ARG A 36 -7.30 4.38 -30.44
N ARG A 37 -6.91 5.55 -29.93
CA ARG A 37 -5.56 5.85 -29.45
C ARG A 37 -5.69 6.01 -27.95
N VAL A 38 -5.73 4.86 -27.29
CA VAL A 38 -5.54 4.80 -25.84
C VAL A 38 -4.08 5.20 -25.62
N ASN A 39 -3.82 6.50 -25.59
CA ASN A 39 -2.65 7.01 -24.87
C ASN A 39 -2.99 6.79 -23.40
N GLU A 40 -2.66 5.58 -22.95
CA GLU A 40 -2.35 5.24 -21.57
C GLU A 40 -3.28 5.89 -20.53
N LEU A 41 -4.56 5.51 -20.58
CA LEU A 41 -5.38 5.55 -19.37
C LEU A 41 -4.70 4.62 -18.38
N ARG A 42 -3.82 5.18 -17.52
CA ARG A 42 -3.00 4.51 -16.48
C ARG A 42 -3.33 3.04 -16.46
N THR A 43 -2.55 2.26 -17.19
CA THR A 43 -2.50 0.83 -16.97
C THR A 43 -2.41 0.70 -15.46
N LYS A 44 -3.46 0.17 -14.82
CA LYS A 44 -3.26 -0.50 -13.55
C LYS A 44 -2.26 -1.57 -13.93
N GLU A 45 -0.98 -1.25 -13.78
CA GLU A 45 0.03 -2.26 -13.63
C GLU A 45 -0.49 -3.06 -12.44
N ASN A 46 -1.20 -4.14 -12.75
CA ASN A 46 -1.23 -5.27 -11.87
C ASN A 46 0.20 -5.76 -11.90
N ILE A 47 1.10 -5.04 -11.21
CA ILE A 47 2.36 -5.60 -10.79
C ILE A 47 1.90 -6.83 -10.04
N LYS A 48 2.10 -8.00 -10.65
CA LYS A 48 1.89 -9.29 -10.00
C LYS A 48 2.94 -9.31 -8.91
N ASN A 49 2.61 -8.67 -7.79
CA ASN A 49 3.43 -8.38 -6.63
C ASN A 49 3.76 -9.67 -5.84
N ASN A 50 3.88 -10.80 -6.52
CA ASN A 50 4.44 -12.02 -5.94
C ASN A 50 5.94 -11.84 -5.61
N GLU A 51 6.57 -10.76 -6.11
CA GLU A 51 7.92 -10.33 -5.78
C GLU A 51 7.96 -9.03 -4.96
N LEU A 52 6.89 -8.67 -4.24
CA LEU A 52 7.06 -7.73 -3.12
C LEU A 52 7.93 -8.42 -2.09
N ILE A 53 9.24 -8.28 -2.24
CA ILE A 53 10.24 -8.74 -1.29
C ILE A 53 9.81 -8.19 0.06
N ARG A 54 9.43 -9.09 0.98
CA ARG A 54 9.05 -8.71 2.33
C ARG A 54 10.33 -8.23 3.00
N PHE A 55 10.46 -6.91 3.15
CA PHE A 55 11.56 -6.29 3.87
C PHE A 55 11.03 -5.59 5.11
N ALA A 56 11.87 -5.54 6.14
CA ALA A 56 11.61 -4.81 7.36
C ALA A 56 12.65 -3.69 7.50
N GLN A 57 12.16 -2.46 7.60
CA GLN A 57 12.99 -1.29 7.84
C GLN A 57 13.35 -1.18 9.32
N TYR A 58 14.64 -0.95 9.60
CA TYR A 58 15.14 -0.77 10.94
C TYR A 58 16.13 0.39 11.03
N THR A 59 16.30 0.92 12.23
CA THR A 59 17.30 1.91 12.58
C THR A 59 17.99 1.49 13.88
N LYS A 60 19.22 1.95 14.07
CA LYS A 60 19.93 1.83 15.36
C LYS A 60 19.60 2.98 16.31
N GLN A 61 19.12 4.08 15.76
CA GLN A 61 18.73 5.28 16.50
C GLN A 61 17.21 5.31 16.73
N PRO A 62 16.75 5.92 17.82
CA PRO A 62 15.34 6.11 18.06
C PRO A 62 14.73 7.00 16.99
N MET A 63 13.66 6.52 16.36
CA MET A 63 12.94 7.25 15.31
C MET A 63 11.43 7.20 15.57
N THR A 64 10.72 8.27 15.20
CA THR A 64 9.27 8.34 15.32
C THR A 64 8.61 7.25 14.45
N ALA A 65 7.58 6.60 14.99
CA ALA A 65 6.90 5.43 14.40
C ALA A 65 7.71 4.11 14.37
N PHE A 66 8.92 4.07 14.94
CA PHE A 66 9.67 2.83 15.15
C PHE A 66 9.53 2.33 16.58
N LYS A 67 9.41 1.01 16.75
CA LYS A 67 9.38 0.36 18.06
C LYS A 67 10.69 -0.34 18.34
N HIS A 68 11.16 -0.18 19.57
CA HIS A 68 12.35 -0.87 20.06
C HIS A 68 12.02 -2.33 20.35
N ILE A 69 12.58 -3.25 19.56
CA ILE A 69 12.34 -4.68 19.66
C ILE A 69 13.64 -5.47 19.58
N LEU A 70 13.63 -6.65 20.20
CA LEU A 70 14.71 -7.62 20.13
C LEU A 70 14.54 -8.46 18.87
N VAL A 71 15.49 -8.38 17.92
CA VAL A 71 15.53 -9.18 16.69
C VAL A 71 16.83 -9.99 16.70
N ASP A 72 16.71 -11.32 16.63
CA ASP A 72 17.85 -12.26 16.54
C ASP A 72 18.97 -12.04 17.58
N GLY A 73 18.61 -11.59 18.79
CA GLY A 73 19.54 -11.40 19.91
C GLY A 73 20.02 -9.96 20.10
N GLU A 74 19.73 -9.06 19.17
CA GLU A 74 20.10 -7.64 19.24
C GLU A 74 18.87 -6.72 19.25
N TYR A 75 19.03 -5.54 19.82
CA TYR A 75 17.96 -4.56 19.89
C TYR A 75 17.99 -3.60 18.70
N TYR A 76 16.85 -3.48 18.02
CA TYR A 76 16.66 -2.59 16.89
C TYR A 76 15.39 -1.76 17.04
N TYR A 77 15.38 -0.57 16.48
CA TYR A 77 14.15 0.18 16.25
C TYR A 77 13.60 -0.26 14.91
N VAL A 78 12.47 -0.96 14.91
CA VAL A 78 11.82 -1.49 13.69
C VAL A 78 10.52 -0.73 13.44
N TYR A 79 10.25 -0.40 12.18
CA TYR A 79 9.03 0.32 11.82
C TYR A 79 7.79 -0.48 12.26
N ALA A 80 6.83 0.18 12.91
CA ALA A 80 5.73 -0.51 13.60
C ALA A 80 4.94 -1.47 12.69
N ASP A 81 4.71 -1.08 11.44
CA ASP A 81 3.96 -1.88 10.47
C ASP A 81 4.77 -3.08 9.95
N HIS A 82 6.10 -3.01 9.99
CA HIS A 82 6.99 -4.07 9.52
C HIS A 82 7.21 -5.18 10.54
N ILE A 83 6.83 -4.97 11.81
CA ILE A 83 6.96 -5.98 12.88
C ILE A 83 6.18 -7.25 12.52
N HIS A 84 5.05 -7.13 11.81
CA HIS A 84 4.26 -8.30 11.39
C HIS A 84 4.99 -9.21 10.40
N PHE A 85 5.98 -8.69 9.66
CA PHE A 85 6.82 -9.54 8.80
C PHE A 85 7.77 -10.42 9.60
N LEU A 86 8.12 -10.01 10.82
CA LEU A 86 9.02 -10.75 11.68
C LEU A 86 8.31 -11.89 12.40
N THR A 87 9.02 -13.01 12.55
CA THR A 87 8.48 -14.17 13.26
C THR A 87 8.73 -14.02 14.75
N LYS A 88 7.67 -14.06 15.56
CA LYS A 88 7.80 -14.07 17.03
C LYS A 88 8.56 -15.32 17.48
N LYS A 89 9.59 -15.15 18.30
CA LYS A 89 10.42 -16.23 18.82
C LYS A 89 10.76 -15.97 20.28
N ARG A 90 10.67 -17.00 21.12
CA ARG A 90 11.20 -16.91 22.49
C ARG A 90 12.72 -17.01 22.44
N GLN A 91 13.40 -16.01 22.98
CA GLN A 91 14.85 -15.97 23.06
C GLN A 91 15.25 -15.98 24.53
N ARG A 92 16.31 -16.73 24.86
CA ARG A 92 16.94 -16.70 26.18
C ARG A 92 18.13 -15.78 26.10
N ILE A 93 18.06 -14.66 26.81
CA ILE A 93 19.17 -13.71 26.93
C ILE A 93 19.41 -13.48 28.41
N ALA A 94 20.67 -13.58 28.84
CA ALA A 94 21.07 -13.41 30.24
C ALA A 94 20.24 -14.27 31.23
N GLY A 95 19.92 -15.51 30.85
CA GLY A 95 19.13 -16.44 31.68
C GLY A 95 17.62 -16.16 31.75
N LYS A 96 17.15 -15.02 31.21
CA LYS A 96 15.71 -14.68 31.16
C LYS A 96 15.10 -15.07 29.82
N GLN A 97 13.90 -15.66 29.86
CA GLN A 97 13.11 -15.91 28.65
C GLN A 97 12.40 -14.61 28.26
N LEU A 98 12.76 -14.07 27.10
CA LEU A 98 12.17 -12.87 26.53
C LEU A 98 11.45 -13.18 25.22
N THR A 99 10.39 -12.44 24.96
CA THR A 99 9.71 -12.47 23.66
C THR A 99 10.50 -11.60 22.70
N GLY A 100 11.20 -12.24 21.78
CA GLY A 100 11.91 -11.57 20.69
C GLY A 100 11.26 -11.87 19.34
N TYR A 101 11.93 -11.41 18.30
CA TYR A 101 11.59 -11.60 16.91
C TYR A 101 12.78 -12.19 16.16
N THR A 102 12.50 -12.84 15.05
CA THR A 102 13.51 -13.38 14.15
C THR A 102 13.19 -12.90 12.74
N ALA A 103 14.22 -12.40 12.05
CA ALA A 103 14.14 -11.90 10.68
C ALA A 103 14.42 -12.98 9.63
N LYS A 104 14.38 -14.27 10.00
CA LYS A 104 14.64 -15.39 9.09
C LYS A 104 13.67 -15.35 7.89
N GLY A 105 14.23 -15.13 6.69
CA GLY A 105 13.47 -15.03 5.45
C GLY A 105 12.88 -13.64 5.16
N VAL A 106 13.27 -12.62 5.91
CA VAL A 106 12.89 -11.22 5.70
C VAL A 106 14.17 -10.39 5.56
N GLU A 107 14.26 -9.58 4.50
CA GLU A 107 15.38 -8.65 4.34
C GLU A 107 15.26 -7.51 5.35
N MET A 108 16.28 -7.30 6.17
CA MET A 108 16.35 -6.15 7.07
C MET A 108 17.09 -5.00 6.36
N ARG A 109 16.44 -3.84 6.20
CA ARG A 109 17.05 -2.65 5.58
C ARG A 109 17.28 -1.57 6.62
N GLU A 110 18.54 -1.19 6.79
CA GLU A 110 18.92 -0.08 7.65
C GLU A 110 18.51 1.25 6.99
N ILE A 111 17.74 2.05 7.71
CA ILE A 111 17.53 3.46 7.39
C ILE A 111 18.55 4.27 8.18
N ARG A 112 19.23 5.19 7.50
CA ARG A 112 20.19 6.13 8.10
C ARG A 112 19.56 7.51 8.24
#